data_AF-A0A7J5AG33-F1
#
_entry.id   AF-A0A7J5AG33-F1
#
_cell.length_a   1.000
_cell.length_b   1.000
_cell.length_c   1.000
_cell.angle_alpha   90.00
_cell.angle_beta   90.00
_cell.angle_gamma   90.00
#
_symmetry.space_group_name_H-M   'P 1'
#
loop_
_entity.id
_entity.type
_entity.pdbx_description
1 polymer ?
#
loop_
_entity_poly.entity_id
_entity_poly.type
_entity_poly.pdbx_seq_one_letter_code
_entity_poly.pdbx_strand_id
1 'polypeptide(L)'
;MCPSTPAANATVFLGMITPAGRVAYVTPPLPAEVALAQAGTDTPVESRYRLAGPCVTSKCGFWTGAHCGLGERVAASFQEVAGPAEDDLPRCAIRRTCRWYAEQGRAACAACSHVVTDAR
;
A
#
# COMPACT_ATOMS: atom_id res chain seq x y z
N MET A 1 -9.43 1.76 5.23
CA MET A 1 -8.23 2.41 4.67
C MET A 1 -7.73 1.65 3.45
N CYS A 2 -7.28 2.35 2.42
CA CYS A 2 -6.67 1.80 1.23
C CYS A 2 -5.15 2.07 1.28
N PRO A 3 -4.28 1.05 1.11
CA PRO A 3 -2.83 1.24 1.06
C PRO A 3 -2.35 1.74 -0.31
N SER A 4 -3.26 2.03 -1.24
CA SER A 4 -2.97 2.48 -2.61
C SER A 4 -3.71 3.78 -2.93
N THR A 5 -4.00 4.59 -1.91
CA THR A 5 -4.57 5.92 -2.11
C THR A 5 -3.52 6.83 -2.76
N PRO A 6 -3.85 7.54 -3.86
CA PRO A 6 -2.93 8.50 -4.48
C PRO A 6 -2.49 9.60 -3.51
N ALA A 7 -1.32 10.20 -3.74
CA ALA A 7 -0.74 11.21 -2.86
C ALA A 7 -1.71 12.36 -2.54
N ALA A 8 -2.47 12.81 -3.54
CA ALA A 8 -3.45 13.88 -3.40
C ALA A 8 -4.54 13.64 -2.33
N ASN A 9 -4.83 12.38 -2.00
CA ASN A 9 -5.87 11.98 -1.04
C ASN A 9 -5.33 11.17 0.15
N ALA A 10 -4.00 11.02 0.24
CA ALA A 10 -3.37 10.25 1.28
C ALA A 10 -3.42 11.00 2.61
N THR A 11 -3.67 10.27 3.69
CA THR A 11 -3.69 10.82 5.06
C THR A 11 -2.63 10.19 5.95
N VAL A 12 -2.11 9.02 5.57
CA VAL A 12 -1.11 8.27 6.33
C VAL A 12 0.09 7.97 5.45
N PHE A 13 1.28 8.27 5.95
CA PHE A 13 2.54 7.77 5.43
C PHE A 13 2.91 6.47 6.15
N LEU A 14 2.99 5.37 5.40
CA LEU A 14 3.32 4.06 5.93
C LEU A 14 4.82 3.78 5.93
N GLY A 15 5.56 4.34 4.98
CA GLY A 15 7.00 4.10 4.86
C GLY A 15 7.58 4.45 3.50
N MET A 16 8.90 4.35 3.38
CA MET A 16 9.61 4.55 2.11
C MET A 16 9.81 3.23 1.38
N ILE A 17 9.78 3.26 0.06
CA ILE A 17 10.18 2.16 -0.81
C ILE A 17 11.70 2.22 -0.93
N THR A 18 12.37 1.14 -0.57
CA THR A 18 13.83 1.03 -0.65
C THR A 18 14.27 0.71 -2.09
N PRO A 19 15.55 0.92 -2.45
CA PRO A 19 16.08 0.50 -3.75
C PRO A 19 15.89 -0.99 -4.05
N ALA A 20 15.73 -1.83 -3.03
CA ALA A 20 15.40 -3.25 -3.16
C ALA A 20 13.92 -3.52 -3.48
N GLY A 21 13.10 -2.48 -3.71
CA GLY A 21 11.68 -2.62 -4.02
C GLY A 21 10.81 -3.04 -2.83
N ARG A 22 11.27 -2.79 -1.60
CA ARG A 22 10.55 -3.17 -0.36
C ARG A 22 10.20 -1.95 0.47
N VAL A 23 9.03 -1.96 1.10
CA VAL A 23 8.61 -0.89 2.01
C VAL A 23 9.35 -0.99 3.35
N ALA A 24 10.13 0.03 3.68
CA ALA A 24 10.62 0.31 5.02
C ALA A 24 9.52 1.04 5.82
N TYR A 25 8.73 0.26 6.56
CA TYR A 25 7.61 0.78 7.35
C TYR A 25 8.09 1.65 8.52
N VAL A 26 7.38 2.76 8.74
CA VAL A 26 7.60 3.65 9.89
C VAL A 26 6.56 3.33 10.98
N THR A 27 7.02 3.24 12.22
CA THR A 27 6.19 3.02 13.40
C THR A 27 6.69 3.92 14.54
N PRO A 28 5.86 4.84 15.08
CA PRO A 28 4.45 5.09 14.76
C PRO A 28 4.25 5.67 13.34
N PRO A 29 3.03 5.58 12.75
CA PRO A 29 2.76 6.19 11.45
C PRO A 29 2.95 7.71 11.50
N LEU A 30 3.31 8.31 10.36
CA LEU A 30 3.34 9.76 10.19
C LEU A 30 2.13 10.22 9.35
N PRO A 31 1.63 11.46 9.57
CA PRO A 31 0.70 12.09 8.63
C PRO A 31 1.30 12.16 7.22
N ALA A 32 0.50 11.90 6.19
CA ALA A 32 0.98 11.93 4.81
C ALA A 32 1.52 13.31 4.42
N GLU A 33 0.86 14.39 4.85
CA GLU A 33 1.26 15.79 4.59
C GLU A 33 2.70 16.09 5.02
N VAL A 34 3.15 15.52 6.15
CA VAL A 34 4.52 15.71 6.65
C VAL A 34 5.54 15.08 5.70
N ALA A 35 5.28 13.86 5.21
CA ALA A 35 6.16 13.18 4.27
C ALA A 35 6.12 13.84 2.88
N LEU A 36 4.94 14.26 2.43
CA LEU A 36 4.73 14.92 1.15
C LEU A 36 5.41 16.30 1.09
N ALA A 37 5.43 17.05 2.18
CA ALA A 37 6.16 18.32 2.26
C ALA A 37 7.68 18.15 2.07
N GLN A 38 8.22 16.96 2.30
CA GLN A 38 9.64 16.61 2.09
C GLN A 38 9.88 15.91 0.75
N ALA A 39 8.84 15.67 -0.05
CA ALA A 39 8.99 15.03 -1.33
C ALA A 39 9.54 16.01 -2.37
N GLY A 40 10.72 15.72 -2.91
CA GLY A 40 11.20 16.39 -4.12
C GLY A 40 10.29 16.12 -5.33
N THR A 41 10.40 16.96 -6.35
CA THR A 41 9.57 16.94 -7.57
C THR A 41 10.13 16.08 -8.70
N ASP A 42 11.37 15.61 -8.58
CA ASP A 42 12.10 14.94 -9.67
C ASP A 42 11.62 13.52 -9.94
N THR A 43 10.80 12.96 -9.06
CA THR A 43 10.30 11.58 -9.17
C THR A 43 8.92 11.49 -8.55
N PRO A 44 7.98 10.76 -9.19
CA PRO A 44 6.66 10.50 -8.62
C PRO A 44 6.74 10.05 -7.17
N VAL A 45 5.88 10.59 -6.31
CA VAL A 45 5.90 10.26 -4.88
C VAL A 45 5.55 8.79 -4.67
N GLU A 46 4.59 8.28 -5.43
CA GLU A 46 4.07 6.93 -5.33
C GLU A 46 5.11 5.84 -5.65
N SER A 47 6.21 6.18 -6.34
CA SER A 47 7.32 5.26 -6.58
C SER A 47 8.33 5.23 -5.43
N ARG A 48 8.27 6.21 -4.52
CA ARG A 48 9.17 6.34 -3.36
C ARG A 48 8.48 6.11 -2.04
N TYR A 49 7.20 6.40 -1.91
CA TYR A 49 6.46 6.36 -0.65
C TYR A 49 5.29 5.37 -0.73
N ARG A 50 5.11 4.64 0.37
CA ARG A 50 3.90 3.87 0.62
C ARG A 50 2.94 4.74 1.42
N LEU A 51 1.85 5.12 0.78
CA LEU A 51 0.83 6.01 1.32
C LEU A 51 -0.48 5.25 1.56
N ALA A 52 -1.32 5.78 2.44
CA ALA A 52 -2.65 5.26 2.68
C ALA A 52 -3.66 6.37 2.95
N GLY A 53 -4.93 6.12 2.63
CA GLY A 53 -6.04 7.02 2.90
C GLY A 53 -7.37 6.28 3.03
N PRO A 54 -8.49 7.02 3.10
CA PRO A 54 -9.83 6.43 3.05
C PRO A 54 -10.01 5.55 1.79
N CYS A 55 -10.67 4.40 1.94
CA CYS A 55 -11.02 3.59 0.78
C CYS A 55 -12.33 4.12 0.21
N VAL A 56 -12.33 4.52 -1.06
CA VAL A 56 -13.49 5.13 -1.73
C VAL A 56 -14.42 4.10 -2.41
N THR A 57 -14.15 2.81 -2.21
CA THR A 57 -14.94 1.66 -2.70
C THR A 57 -15.43 1.85 -4.14
N SER A 58 -16.73 2.02 -4.37
CA SER A 58 -17.36 2.11 -5.69
C SER A 58 -16.89 3.28 -6.55
N LYS A 59 -16.22 4.29 -5.96
CA LYS A 59 -15.58 5.39 -6.71
C LYS A 59 -14.14 5.07 -7.15
N CYS A 60 -13.62 3.89 -6.81
CA CYS A 60 -12.29 3.44 -7.21
C CYS A 60 -12.38 2.64 -8.51
N GLY A 61 -11.53 2.95 -9.49
CA GLY A 61 -11.47 2.20 -10.76
C GLY A 61 -11.07 0.73 -10.63
N PHE A 62 -10.57 0.30 -9.46
CA PHE A 62 -10.26 -1.10 -9.15
C PHE A 62 -11.36 -1.83 -8.37
N TRP A 63 -12.49 -1.18 -8.10
CA TRP A 63 -13.60 -1.82 -7.41
C TRP A 63 -14.35 -2.75 -8.35
N THR A 64 -14.58 -4.00 -7.94
CA THR A 64 -15.23 -5.03 -8.78
C THR A 64 -16.76 -4.93 -8.78
N GLY A 65 -17.31 -4.07 -7.92
CA GLY A 65 -18.73 -4.03 -7.57
C GLY A 65 -18.98 -4.55 -6.15
N ALA A 66 -18.20 -5.51 -5.67
CA ALA A 66 -18.35 -6.11 -4.34
C ALA A 66 -17.09 -5.97 -3.45
N HIS A 67 -15.90 -5.95 -4.04
CA HIS A 67 -14.63 -5.98 -3.32
C HIS A 67 -13.52 -5.22 -4.05
N CYS A 68 -12.34 -5.12 -3.42
CA CYS A 68 -11.18 -4.47 -4.01
C CYS A 68 -10.42 -5.43 -4.95
N GLY A 69 -10.62 -5.27 -6.25
CA GLY A 69 -9.93 -6.08 -7.27
C GLY A 69 -8.43 -5.85 -7.33
N LEU A 70 -7.92 -4.69 -6.90
CA LEU A 70 -6.48 -4.45 -6.82
C LEU A 70 -5.81 -5.25 -5.70
N GLY A 71 -6.43 -5.28 -4.51
CA GLY A 71 -5.90 -6.05 -3.38
C GLY A 71 -5.88 -7.55 -3.67
N GLU A 72 -6.95 -8.05 -4.30
CA GLU A 72 -7.04 -9.42 -4.82
C GLU A 72 -5.92 -9.73 -5.82
N ARG A 73 -5.77 -8.91 -6.88
CA ARG A 73 -4.76 -9.13 -7.91
C ARG A 73 -3.33 -9.12 -7.35
N VAL A 74 -3.03 -8.20 -6.45
CA VAL A 74 -1.72 -8.08 -5.80
C VAL A 74 -1.40 -9.31 -4.94
N ALA A 75 -2.38 -9.81 -4.18
CA ALA A 75 -2.19 -11.02 -3.37
C ALA A 75 -1.94 -12.26 -4.26
N ALA A 76 -2.73 -12.43 -5.32
CA ALA A 76 -2.58 -13.55 -6.24
C ALA A 76 -1.23 -13.52 -6.98
N SER A 77 -0.89 -12.38 -7.58
CA SER A 77 0.37 -12.23 -8.34
C SER A 77 1.60 -12.47 -7.46
N PHE A 78 1.57 -12.05 -6.20
CA PHE A 78 2.69 -12.27 -5.29
C PHE A 78 2.83 -13.75 -4.89
N GLN A 79 1.73 -14.47 -4.66
CA GLN A 79 1.78 -15.91 -4.38
C GLN A 79 2.39 -16.70 -5.55
N GLU A 80 2.08 -16.32 -6.78
CA GLU A 80 2.62 -16.98 -7.97
C GLU A 80 4.15 -16.82 -8.10
N VAL A 81 4.69 -15.66 -7.70
CA VAL A 81 6.11 -15.32 -7.88
C VAL A 81 6.97 -15.67 -6.66
N ALA A 82 6.47 -15.42 -5.44
CA ALA A 82 7.25 -15.51 -4.20
C ALA A 82 6.96 -16.77 -3.37
N GLY A 83 5.92 -17.55 -3.71
CA GLY A 83 5.49 -18.70 -2.91
C GLY A 83 4.68 -18.30 -1.66
N PRO A 84 4.54 -19.18 -0.65
CA PRO A 84 3.78 -18.88 0.55
C PRO A 84 4.40 -17.70 1.32
N ALA A 85 3.53 -16.82 1.85
CA ALA A 85 3.95 -15.61 2.57
C ALA A 85 4.82 -15.95 3.79
N GLU A 86 5.88 -15.15 4.02
CA GLU A 86 6.73 -15.26 5.20
C GLU A 86 5.92 -15.23 6.51
N ASP A 87 6.45 -15.89 7.54
CA ASP A 87 5.79 -16.00 8.85
C ASP A 87 5.60 -14.63 9.52
N ASP A 88 6.50 -13.68 9.28
CA ASP A 88 6.46 -12.36 9.89
C ASP A 88 5.99 -11.26 8.93
N LEU A 89 4.81 -10.73 9.21
CA LEU A 89 4.27 -9.55 8.52
C LEU A 89 4.84 -8.26 9.13
N PRO A 90 5.11 -7.22 8.33
CA PRO A 90 5.62 -5.95 8.86
C PRO A 90 4.64 -5.31 9.85
N ARG A 91 5.13 -4.44 10.73
CA ARG A 91 4.22 -3.64 11.59
C ARG A 91 3.58 -2.53 10.75
N CYS A 92 2.36 -2.78 10.28
CA CYS A 92 1.62 -1.85 9.42
C CYS A 92 0.53 -1.12 10.25
N ALA A 93 0.64 0.21 10.30
CA ALA A 93 -0.23 1.06 11.11
C ALA A 93 -1.72 0.96 10.76
N ILE A 94 -2.06 0.63 9.51
CA ILE A 94 -3.45 0.55 9.05
C ILE A 94 -4.00 -0.88 9.05
N ARG A 95 -3.25 -1.91 9.46
CA ARG A 95 -3.66 -3.33 9.28
C ARG A 95 -5.09 -3.59 9.75
N ARG A 96 -5.46 -3.09 10.93
CA ARG A 96 -6.80 -3.28 11.52
C ARG A 96 -7.94 -2.64 10.72
N THR A 97 -7.65 -1.65 9.88
CA THR A 97 -8.64 -0.91 9.08
C THR A 97 -8.39 -1.04 7.58
N CYS A 98 -7.40 -1.84 7.16
CA CYS A 98 -6.95 -1.96 5.79
C CYS A 98 -7.92 -2.82 4.98
N ARG A 99 -8.42 -2.27 3.86
CA ARG A 99 -9.33 -2.94 2.93
C ARG A 99 -8.71 -4.21 2.35
N TRP A 100 -7.46 -4.14 1.90
CA TRP A 100 -6.76 -5.31 1.34
C TRP A 100 -6.60 -6.43 2.37
N TYR A 101 -6.26 -6.09 3.62
CA TYR A 101 -6.14 -7.08 4.69
C TYR A 101 -7.50 -7.65 5.11
N ALA A 102 -8.53 -6.81 5.16
CA ALA A 102 -9.87 -7.26 5.51
C ALA A 102 -10.44 -8.26 4.50
N GLU A 103 -10.07 -8.14 3.21
CA GLU A 103 -10.61 -8.99 2.13
C GLU A 103 -9.69 -10.19 1.83
N GLN A 104 -8.37 -9.99 1.76
CA GLN A 104 -7.42 -11.03 1.35
C GLN A 104 -6.47 -11.49 2.47
N GLY A 105 -6.63 -10.95 3.69
CA GLY A 105 -5.85 -11.36 4.86
C GLY A 105 -4.34 -11.16 4.73
N ARG A 106 -3.60 -12.13 5.26
CA ARG A 106 -2.12 -12.11 5.34
C ARG A 106 -1.45 -12.06 3.97
N ALA A 107 -2.02 -12.72 2.96
CA ALA A 107 -1.48 -12.76 1.61
C ALA A 107 -1.34 -11.36 1.01
N ALA A 108 -2.38 -10.52 1.12
CA ALA A 108 -2.28 -9.13 0.69
C ALA A 108 -1.29 -8.31 1.54
N CYS A 109 -1.15 -8.58 2.84
CA CYS A 109 -0.19 -7.87 3.66
C CYS A 109 1.27 -8.17 3.27
N ALA A 110 1.59 -9.43 2.97
CA ALA A 110 2.92 -9.80 2.49
C ALA A 110 3.21 -9.08 1.16
N ALA A 111 2.31 -9.24 0.18
CA ALA A 111 2.42 -8.61 -1.13
C ALA A 111 2.51 -7.08 -1.08
N CYS A 112 1.71 -6.43 -0.22
CA CYS A 112 1.69 -4.97 -0.05
C CYS A 112 3.06 -4.37 0.31
N SER A 113 3.94 -5.15 0.93
CA SER A 113 5.30 -4.75 1.30
C SER A 113 6.25 -4.64 0.10
N HIS A 114 5.85 -5.19 -1.05
CA HIS A 114 6.62 -5.25 -2.30
C HIS A 114 5.97 -4.43 -3.44
N VAL A 115 4.86 -3.74 -3.17
CA VAL A 115 4.20 -2.92 -4.18
C VAL A 115 4.99 -1.63 -4.39
N VAL A 116 5.49 -1.45 -5.61
CA VAL A 116 6.06 -0.21 -6.12
C VAL A 116 5.15 0.30 -7.22
N THR A 117 4.63 1.52 -7.07
CA THR A 117 3.74 2.12 -8.08
C THR A 117 4.57 3.02 -8.99
N ASP A 118 4.69 2.64 -10.27
CA ASP A 118 5.17 3.55 -11.32
C ASP A 118 3.97 4.38 -11.78
N ALA A 119 3.87 5.62 -11.30
CA ALA A 119 2.90 6.58 -11.82
C ALA A 119 3.55 7.27 -13.03
N ARG A 120 3.45 6.64 -14.21
CA ARG A 120 3.70 7.30 -15.49
C ARG A 120 2.47 8.05 -15.96
#